data_AF-A0A1Q3TXN2-F1
#
_entry.id   AF-A0A1Q3TXN2-F1
#
_cell.length_a   1.000
_cell.length_b   1.000
_cell.length_c   1.000
_cell.angle_alpha   90.00
_cell.angle_beta   90.00
_cell.angle_gamma   90.00
#
_symmetry.space_group_name_H-M   'P 1'
#
loop_
_entity.id
_entity.type
_entity.pdbx_description
1 polymer ?
#
loop_
_entity_poly.entity_id
_entity_poly.type
_entity_poly.pdbx_seq_one_letter_code
_entity_poly.pdbx_strand_id
1 'polypeptide(L)'
;MQYIRKHWYDLGGFLALLCCIYLYVNRHALSPYSFLMWASFISLCLHQWEEYRFPGTFPGMLNKVMFKSNIPDRYPLNTNTAFIINTGLGWLFYLMAALLAEKAVWLGLATILVSAGNVGAHIFLFNIKGKTIYNAGMATALFLFLPLVFYFFYVLHKYDLASTDDIWIGGLLGVLLNTIGIFKLIDWLKDTNTSYVFEKRNVK
;
A
#
# COMPACT_ATOMS: atom_id res chain seq x y z
N MET A 1 -2.14 -3.41 22.55
CA MET A 1 -2.34 -2.50 21.40
C MET A 1 -1.05 -1.88 20.87
N GLN A 2 -0.14 -1.35 21.71
CA GLN A 2 1.12 -0.76 21.22
C GLN A 2 2.00 -1.72 20.41
N TYR A 3 2.06 -3.01 20.80
CA TYR A 3 2.82 -4.02 20.07
C TYR A 3 2.36 -4.18 18.61
N ILE A 4 1.05 -4.36 18.38
CA ILE A 4 0.48 -4.50 17.03
C ILE A 4 0.79 -3.25 16.18
N ARG A 5 0.70 -2.05 16.74
CA ARG A 5 1.01 -0.80 16.02
C ARG A 5 2.46 -0.70 15.55
N LYS A 6 3.36 -1.48 16.16
CA LYS A 6 4.77 -1.57 15.82
C LYS A 6 5.13 -2.83 15.03
N HIS A 7 4.22 -3.79 14.85
CA HIS A 7 4.52 -5.10 14.25
C HIS A 7 3.46 -5.60 13.26
N TRP A 8 2.45 -4.79 12.92
CA TRP A 8 1.41 -5.16 11.95
C TRP A 8 1.99 -5.53 10.57
N TYR A 9 3.10 -4.91 10.18
CA TYR A 9 3.79 -5.23 8.94
C TYR A 9 4.47 -6.63 8.99
N ASP A 10 4.86 -7.12 10.17
CA ASP A 10 5.37 -8.49 10.33
C ASP A 10 4.22 -9.50 10.13
N LEU A 11 3.03 -9.18 10.65
CA LEU A 11 1.80 -9.92 10.35
C LEU A 11 1.45 -9.85 8.85
N GLY A 12 1.62 -8.69 8.22
CA GLY A 12 1.46 -8.53 6.77
C GLY A 12 2.38 -9.45 5.98
N GLY A 13 3.66 -9.54 6.36
CA GLY A 13 4.61 -10.48 5.77
C GLY A 13 4.18 -11.95 5.92
N PHE A 14 3.65 -12.33 7.09
CA PHE A 14 3.09 -13.66 7.30
C PHE A 14 1.84 -13.91 6.45
N LEU A 15 0.94 -12.94 6.35
CA LEU A 15 -0.25 -13.02 5.48
C LEU A 15 0.13 -13.15 4.01
N ALA A 16 1.15 -12.42 3.55
CA ALA A 16 1.69 -12.55 2.20
C ALA A 16 2.15 -13.98 1.91
N LEU A 17 2.87 -14.62 2.85
CA LEU A 17 3.29 -16.01 2.72
C LEU A 17 2.10 -16.97 2.60
N LEU A 18 1.08 -16.83 3.46
CA LEU A 18 -0.13 -17.65 3.40
C LEU A 18 -0.88 -17.47 2.06
N CYS A 19 -0.97 -16.23 1.58
CA CYS A 19 -1.61 -15.93 0.30
C CYS A 19 -0.81 -16.49 -0.88
N CYS A 20 0.53 -16.50 -0.82
CA CYS A 20 1.37 -17.17 -1.81
C CYS A 20 1.09 -18.67 -1.87
N ILE A 21 0.96 -19.33 -0.72
CA ILE A 21 0.60 -20.76 -0.64
C ILE A 21 -0.79 -20.98 -1.25
N TYR A 22 -1.76 -20.13 -0.89
CA TYR A 22 -3.11 -20.17 -1.45
C TYR A 22 -3.10 -20.04 -2.98
N LEU A 23 -2.39 -19.03 -3.51
CA LEU A 23 -2.23 -18.82 -4.96
C LEU A 23 -1.59 -20.02 -5.62
N TYR A 24 -0.52 -20.57 -5.04
CA TYR A 24 0.13 -21.74 -5.59
C TYR A 24 -0.82 -22.92 -5.66
N VAL A 25 -1.51 -23.28 -4.57
CA VAL A 25 -2.43 -24.42 -4.52
C VAL A 25 -3.60 -24.25 -5.49
N ASN A 26 -4.13 -23.03 -5.63
CA ASN A 26 -5.34 -22.76 -6.42
C ASN A 26 -5.08 -22.18 -7.82
N ARG A 27 -3.83 -22.10 -8.27
CA ARG A 27 -3.41 -21.43 -9.54
C ARG A 27 -4.17 -21.88 -10.80
N HIS A 28 -4.67 -23.11 -10.83
CA HIS A 28 -5.42 -23.65 -11.98
C HIS A 28 -6.94 -23.43 -11.87
N ALA A 29 -7.43 -23.12 -10.66
CA ALA A 29 -8.84 -22.86 -10.40
C ALA A 29 -9.17 -21.35 -10.44
N LEU A 30 -8.19 -20.49 -10.16
CA LEU A 30 -8.36 -19.04 -10.20
C LEU A 30 -8.36 -18.53 -11.64
N SER A 31 -9.26 -17.60 -11.92
CA SER A 31 -9.19 -16.80 -13.14
C SER A 31 -7.94 -15.92 -13.15
N PRO A 32 -7.51 -15.43 -14.33
CA PRO A 32 -6.41 -14.48 -14.43
C PRO A 32 -6.62 -13.21 -13.58
N TYR A 33 -7.86 -12.71 -13.50
CA TYR A 33 -8.20 -11.52 -12.73
C TYR A 33 -8.16 -11.79 -11.22
N SER A 34 -8.77 -12.89 -10.75
CA SER A 34 -8.74 -13.25 -9.33
C SER A 34 -7.31 -13.51 -8.85
N PHE A 35 -6.51 -14.25 -9.63
CA PHE A 35 -5.10 -14.46 -9.35
C PHE A 35 -4.35 -13.13 -9.19
N LEU A 36 -4.60 -12.18 -10.10
CA LEU A 36 -4.00 -10.86 -10.07
C LEU A 36 -4.41 -10.04 -8.83
N MET A 37 -5.67 -10.08 -8.40
CA MET A 37 -6.11 -9.35 -7.20
C MET A 37 -5.46 -9.91 -5.92
N TRP A 38 -5.30 -11.23 -5.82
CA TRP A 38 -4.53 -11.84 -4.74
C TRP A 38 -3.04 -11.46 -4.80
N ALA A 39 -2.44 -11.45 -5.99
CA ALA A 39 -1.06 -10.99 -6.18
C ALA A 39 -0.90 -9.50 -5.80
N SER A 40 -1.90 -8.68 -6.10
CA SER A 40 -1.96 -7.27 -5.68
C SER A 40 -1.98 -7.15 -4.15
N PHE A 41 -2.82 -7.91 -3.44
CA PHE A 41 -2.82 -7.91 -1.97
C PHE A 41 -1.48 -8.38 -1.38
N ILE A 42 -0.88 -9.44 -1.92
CA ILE A 42 0.46 -9.91 -1.52
C ILE A 42 1.49 -8.78 -1.71
N SER A 43 1.47 -8.11 -2.86
CA SER A 43 2.41 -7.04 -3.15
C SER A 43 2.27 -5.85 -2.19
N LEU A 44 1.04 -5.51 -1.77
CA LEU A 44 0.82 -4.48 -0.74
C LEU A 44 1.44 -4.86 0.60
N CYS A 45 1.21 -6.10 1.05
CA CYS A 45 1.78 -6.59 2.30
C CYS A 45 3.31 -6.57 2.29
N LEU A 46 3.92 -7.00 1.18
CA LEU A 46 5.38 -6.94 1.01
C LEU A 46 5.91 -5.50 0.91
N HIS A 47 5.17 -4.61 0.25
CA HIS A 47 5.51 -3.20 0.17
C HIS A 47 5.54 -2.52 1.53
N GLN A 48 4.50 -2.73 2.33
CA GLN A 48 4.44 -2.24 3.71
C GLN A 48 5.52 -2.89 4.59
N TRP A 49 5.86 -4.15 4.34
CA TRP A 49 6.98 -4.78 5.02
C TRP A 49 8.31 -4.09 4.66
N GLU A 50 8.53 -3.73 3.40
CA GLU A 50 9.71 -2.96 2.99
C GLU A 50 9.74 -1.58 3.68
N GLU A 51 8.62 -0.86 3.65
CA GLU A 51 8.45 0.48 4.21
C GLU A 51 8.71 0.55 5.72
N TYR A 52 8.29 -0.46 6.48
CA TYR A 52 8.27 -0.41 7.95
C TYR A 52 9.18 -1.43 8.65
N ARG A 53 9.50 -2.58 8.03
CA ARG A 53 10.39 -3.61 8.61
C ARG A 53 11.82 -3.50 8.12
N PHE A 54 12.03 -3.61 6.81
CA PHE A 54 13.36 -3.68 6.21
C PHE A 54 13.35 -3.16 4.75
N PRO A 55 13.95 -1.99 4.47
CA PRO A 55 14.81 -1.22 5.38
C PRO A 55 14.04 -0.48 6.48
N GLY A 56 12.73 -0.27 6.32
CA GLY A 56 11.90 0.28 7.38
C GLY A 56 11.96 1.81 7.54
N THR A 57 12.58 2.54 6.61
CA THR A 57 12.88 3.98 6.75
C THR A 57 11.78 4.90 6.22
N PHE A 58 10.64 4.37 5.78
CA PHE A 58 9.55 5.18 5.24
C PHE A 58 9.01 6.23 6.23
N PRO A 59 8.83 5.95 7.55
CA PRO A 59 8.42 6.97 8.50
C PRO A 59 9.37 8.17 8.57
N GLY A 60 10.68 7.92 8.52
CA GLY A 60 11.70 8.96 8.45
C GLY A 60 11.61 9.78 7.18
N MET A 61 11.49 9.12 6.02
CA MET A 61 11.27 9.81 4.73
C MET A 61 10.06 10.75 4.82
N LEU A 62 8.92 10.26 5.32
CA LEU A 62 7.71 11.06 5.36
C LEU A 62 7.83 12.22 6.37
N ASN A 63 8.17 11.94 7.62
CA ASN A 63 8.17 12.98 8.65
C ASN A 63 9.33 13.98 8.52
N LYS A 64 10.55 13.50 8.27
CA LYS A 64 11.76 14.34 8.25
C LYS A 64 11.96 15.02 6.91
N VAL A 65 11.79 14.31 5.80
CA VAL A 65 12.07 14.85 4.46
C VAL A 65 10.85 15.58 3.90
N MET A 66 9.70 14.91 3.86
CA MET A 66 8.52 15.47 3.21
C MET A 66 7.86 16.56 4.07
N PHE A 67 7.71 16.31 5.38
CA PHE A 67 7.06 17.24 6.30
C PHE A 67 8.01 18.14 7.10
N LYS A 68 9.33 17.94 7.02
CA LYS A 68 10.35 18.74 7.74
C LYS A 68 10.06 18.85 9.24
N SER A 69 9.59 17.77 9.85
CA SER A 69 9.22 17.72 11.26
C SER A 69 10.44 17.84 12.18
N ASN A 70 10.30 18.61 13.26
CA ASN A 70 11.30 18.72 14.33
C ASN A 70 11.26 17.51 15.29
N ILE A 71 10.22 16.68 15.22
CA ILE A 71 10.03 15.46 16.04
C ILE A 71 9.61 14.29 15.13
N PRO A 72 10.51 13.84 14.23
CA PRO A 72 10.17 12.93 13.14
C PRO A 72 9.82 11.50 13.59
N ASP A 73 10.10 11.14 14.84
CA ASP A 73 9.75 9.85 15.44
C ASP A 73 8.26 9.70 15.76
N ARG A 74 7.48 10.79 15.72
CA ARG A 74 6.04 10.75 16.04
C ARG A 74 5.15 11.77 15.33
N TYR A 75 5.70 12.65 14.49
CA TYR A 75 4.88 13.68 13.84
C TYR A 75 5.34 14.01 12.40
N PRO A 76 4.40 14.22 11.45
CA PRO A 76 2.94 14.09 11.61
C PRO A 76 2.46 12.63 11.58
N LEU A 77 3.18 11.73 10.92
CA LEU A 77 2.90 10.31 10.97
C LEU A 77 3.37 9.74 12.31
N ASN A 78 2.57 8.84 12.89
CA ASN A 78 2.92 8.08 14.09
C ASN A 78 2.54 6.60 13.89
N THR A 79 2.96 5.73 14.81
CA THR A 79 2.71 4.27 14.68
C THR A 79 1.22 3.90 14.66
N ASN A 80 0.35 4.69 15.30
CA ASN A 80 -1.09 4.46 15.24
C ASN A 80 -1.67 4.80 13.87
N THR A 81 -1.38 5.99 13.35
CA THR A 81 -1.89 6.43 12.06
C THR A 81 -1.38 5.53 10.94
N ALA A 82 -0.11 5.13 11.00
CA ALA A 82 0.45 4.13 10.09
C ALA A 82 -0.32 2.80 10.15
N PHE A 83 -0.60 2.29 11.35
CA PHE A 83 -1.39 1.07 11.51
C PHE A 83 -2.80 1.20 10.92
N ILE A 84 -3.52 2.27 11.24
CA ILE A 84 -4.91 2.50 10.78
C ILE A 84 -4.97 2.60 9.26
N ILE A 85 -4.11 3.39 8.63
CA ILE A 85 -4.11 3.57 7.17
C ILE A 85 -3.81 2.23 6.48
N ASN A 86 -2.74 1.57 6.91
CA ASN A 86 -2.24 0.39 6.20
C ASN A 86 -3.13 -0.84 6.39
N THR A 87 -3.62 -1.09 7.61
CA THR A 87 -4.44 -2.27 7.89
C THR A 87 -5.94 -1.98 7.75
N GLY A 88 -6.41 -0.84 8.25
CA GLY A 88 -7.83 -0.48 8.23
C GLY A 88 -8.33 -0.10 6.84
N LEU A 89 -7.52 0.59 6.03
CA LEU A 89 -7.88 0.90 4.64
C LEU A 89 -7.17 -0.03 3.66
N GLY A 90 -5.83 -0.06 3.69
CA GLY A 90 -5.03 -0.81 2.72
C GLY A 90 -5.43 -2.28 2.65
N TRP A 91 -5.29 -3.01 3.76
CA TRP A 91 -5.63 -4.45 3.77
C TRP A 91 -7.10 -4.69 3.49
N LEU A 92 -8.00 -3.88 4.07
CA LEU A 92 -9.44 -4.05 3.86
C LEU A 92 -9.79 -3.98 2.37
N PHE A 93 -9.41 -2.91 1.67
CA PHE A 93 -9.79 -2.75 0.26
C PHE A 93 -9.09 -3.75 -0.66
N TYR A 94 -7.79 -4.02 -0.46
CA TYR A 94 -7.07 -4.99 -1.30
C TYR A 94 -7.54 -6.42 -1.06
N LEU A 95 -7.82 -6.81 0.19
CA LEU A 95 -8.36 -8.14 0.48
C LEU A 95 -9.78 -8.28 -0.05
N MET A 96 -10.62 -7.24 0.07
CA MET A 96 -11.96 -7.25 -0.53
C MET A 96 -11.89 -7.35 -2.06
N ALA A 97 -10.96 -6.66 -2.72
CA ALA A 97 -10.73 -6.80 -4.16
C ALA A 97 -10.37 -8.25 -4.54
N ALA A 98 -9.51 -8.91 -3.74
CA ALA A 98 -9.11 -10.29 -3.95
C ALA A 98 -10.25 -11.29 -3.73
N LEU A 99 -11.07 -11.09 -2.69
CA LEU A 99 -12.18 -11.99 -2.34
C LEU A 99 -13.39 -11.83 -3.26
N LEU A 100 -13.72 -10.60 -3.67
CA LEU A 100 -14.84 -10.33 -4.56
C LEU A 100 -14.49 -10.56 -6.03
N ALA A 101 -13.21 -10.42 -6.40
CA ALA A 101 -12.68 -10.65 -7.73
C ALA A 101 -13.52 -9.93 -8.81
N GLU A 102 -13.95 -10.61 -9.87
CA GLU A 102 -14.71 -10.04 -10.98
C GLU A 102 -16.09 -9.49 -10.56
N LYS A 103 -16.58 -9.82 -9.37
CA LYS A 103 -17.85 -9.26 -8.86
C LYS A 103 -17.71 -7.80 -8.43
N ALA A 104 -16.47 -7.28 -8.31
CA ALA A 104 -16.21 -5.90 -7.91
C ALA A 104 -14.98 -5.34 -8.67
N VAL A 105 -15.07 -5.24 -9.99
CA VAL A 105 -13.97 -4.76 -10.84
C VAL A 105 -13.59 -3.32 -10.51
N TRP A 106 -14.56 -2.45 -10.22
CA TRP A 106 -14.34 -1.09 -9.70
C TRP A 106 -13.41 -1.05 -8.48
N LEU A 107 -13.50 -2.03 -7.58
CA LEU A 107 -12.68 -2.08 -6.37
C LEU A 107 -11.24 -2.51 -6.70
N GLY A 108 -11.09 -3.47 -7.63
CA GLY A 108 -9.78 -3.84 -8.16
C GLY A 108 -9.09 -2.66 -8.86
N LEU A 109 -9.83 -1.90 -9.67
CA LEU A 109 -9.32 -0.68 -10.30
C LEU A 109 -8.88 0.35 -9.24
N ALA A 110 -9.70 0.59 -8.21
CA ALA A 110 -9.37 1.54 -7.15
C ALA A 110 -8.07 1.18 -6.42
N THR A 111 -7.87 -0.10 -6.07
CA THR A 111 -6.65 -0.56 -5.39
C THR A 111 -5.43 -0.53 -6.33
N ILE A 112 -5.59 -0.86 -7.61
CA ILE A 112 -4.51 -0.75 -8.60
C ILE A 112 -4.08 0.70 -8.80
N LEU A 113 -4.99 1.67 -8.75
CA LEU A 113 -4.64 3.09 -8.79
C LEU A 113 -3.88 3.54 -7.52
N VAL A 114 -4.12 2.93 -6.36
CA VAL A 114 -3.28 3.14 -5.15
C VAL A 114 -1.88 2.58 -5.37
N SER A 115 -1.75 1.38 -5.94
CA SER A 115 -0.44 0.83 -6.30
C SER A 115 0.30 1.69 -7.33
N ALA A 116 -0.40 2.22 -8.35
CA ALA A 116 0.18 3.13 -9.34
C ALA A 116 0.63 4.46 -8.72
N GLY A 117 -0.13 5.00 -7.76
CA GLY A 117 0.28 6.16 -6.97
C GLY A 117 1.58 5.91 -6.20
N ASN A 118 1.70 4.74 -5.55
CA ASN A 118 2.92 4.33 -4.86
C ASN A 118 4.12 4.17 -5.80
N VAL A 119 3.92 3.62 -7.01
CA VAL A 119 4.96 3.58 -8.05
C VAL A 119 5.50 5.00 -8.32
N GLY A 120 4.62 5.96 -8.61
CA GLY A 120 5.03 7.34 -8.87
C GLY A 120 5.72 7.98 -7.66
N ALA A 121 5.18 7.76 -6.46
CA ALA A 121 5.71 8.33 -5.23
C ALA A 121 7.12 7.80 -4.88
N HIS A 122 7.29 6.48 -4.88
CA HIS A 122 8.55 5.84 -4.47
C HIS A 122 9.63 5.91 -5.54
N ILE A 123 9.29 5.83 -6.83
CA ILE A 123 10.30 5.93 -7.89
C ILE A 123 10.77 7.37 -8.06
N PHE A 124 9.84 8.34 -8.06
CA PHE A 124 10.14 9.74 -8.37
C PHE A 124 10.06 10.66 -7.17
N LEU A 125 8.86 10.86 -6.59
CA LEU A 125 8.63 11.94 -5.62
C LEU A 125 9.58 11.90 -4.42
N PHE A 126 9.67 10.76 -3.74
CA PHE A 126 10.48 10.62 -2.52
C PHE A 126 11.98 10.68 -2.80
N ASN A 127 12.44 10.10 -3.91
CA ASN A 127 13.84 10.17 -4.31
C ASN A 127 14.25 11.60 -4.70
N ILE A 128 13.40 12.33 -5.45
CA ILE A 128 13.64 13.73 -5.82
C ILE A 128 13.67 14.62 -4.58
N LYS A 129 12.71 14.46 -3.66
CA LYS A 129 12.62 15.27 -2.43
C LYS A 129 13.70 14.93 -1.41
N GLY A 130 14.00 13.64 -1.25
CA GLY A 130 15.04 13.12 -0.35
C GLY A 130 16.45 13.24 -0.88
N LYS A 131 16.62 13.52 -2.18
CA LYS A 131 17.91 13.47 -2.89
C LYS A 131 18.59 12.11 -2.69
N THR A 132 17.80 11.03 -2.73
CA THR A 132 18.26 9.65 -2.58
C THR A 132 18.04 8.89 -3.88
N ILE A 133 18.83 7.83 -4.09
CA ILE A 133 18.62 6.89 -5.21
C ILE A 133 17.61 5.78 -4.85
N TYR A 134 17.32 5.63 -3.56
CA TYR A 134 16.45 4.60 -3.03
C TYR A 134 15.76 5.09 -1.76
N ASN A 135 14.55 4.58 -1.53
CA ASN A 135 13.78 4.76 -0.30
C ASN A 135 13.00 3.48 -0.01
N ALA A 136 12.68 3.23 1.25
CA ALA A 136 11.91 2.05 1.64
C ALA A 136 10.53 2.05 0.96
N GLY A 137 10.23 0.97 0.24
CA GLY A 137 9.04 0.80 -0.60
C GLY A 137 9.33 0.86 -2.10
N MET A 138 10.51 1.36 -2.50
CA MET A 138 10.86 1.49 -3.93
C MET A 138 11.08 0.14 -4.62
N ALA A 139 11.67 -0.85 -3.94
CA ALA A 139 11.96 -2.13 -4.60
C ALA A 139 10.65 -2.85 -4.94
N THR A 140 9.74 -2.97 -3.99
CA THR A 140 8.42 -3.56 -4.19
C THR A 140 7.55 -2.72 -5.13
N ALA A 141 7.65 -1.38 -5.10
CA ALA A 141 6.97 -0.55 -6.09
C ALA A 141 7.44 -0.85 -7.52
N LEU A 142 8.75 -0.97 -7.72
CA LEU A 142 9.34 -1.24 -9.05
C LEU A 142 9.10 -2.68 -9.52
N PHE A 143 9.33 -3.67 -8.66
CA PHE A 143 9.33 -5.08 -9.05
C PHE A 143 8.01 -5.80 -8.86
N LEU A 144 7.09 -5.26 -8.04
CA LEU A 144 5.78 -5.85 -7.80
C LEU A 144 4.65 -4.95 -8.30
N PHE A 145 4.52 -3.71 -7.80
CA PHE A 145 3.40 -2.86 -8.19
C PHE A 145 3.42 -2.50 -9.68
N LEU A 146 4.54 -2.01 -10.21
CA LEU A 146 4.63 -1.60 -11.62
C LEU A 146 4.20 -2.70 -12.60
N PRO A 147 4.76 -3.93 -12.57
CA PRO A 147 4.32 -4.98 -13.49
C PRO A 147 2.87 -5.40 -13.26
N LEU A 148 2.38 -5.44 -12.01
CA LEU A 148 0.98 -5.78 -11.72
C LEU A 148 0.01 -4.72 -12.23
N VAL A 149 0.36 -3.43 -12.14
CA VAL A 149 -0.44 -2.32 -12.70
C VAL A 149 -0.58 -2.47 -14.21
N PHE A 150 0.53 -2.71 -14.93
CA PHE A 150 0.45 -2.95 -16.38
C PHE A 150 -0.33 -4.21 -16.73
N TYR A 151 -0.07 -5.30 -16.02
CA TYR A 151 -0.77 -6.56 -16.26
C TYR A 151 -2.26 -6.47 -15.94
N PHE A 152 -2.66 -5.64 -14.97
CA PHE A 152 -4.06 -5.36 -14.69
C PHE A 152 -4.78 -4.77 -15.90
N PHE A 153 -4.27 -3.68 -16.47
CA PHE A 153 -4.92 -3.09 -17.64
C PHE A 153 -4.88 -4.01 -18.86
N TYR A 154 -3.84 -4.84 -19.00
CA TYR A 154 -3.81 -5.90 -20.01
C TYR A 154 -4.94 -6.93 -19.81
N VAL A 155 -5.12 -7.46 -18.59
CA VAL A 155 -6.18 -8.42 -18.27
C VAL A 155 -7.56 -7.79 -18.44
N LEU A 156 -7.75 -6.55 -17.96
CA LEU A 156 -9.00 -5.80 -18.06
C LEU A 156 -9.43 -5.65 -19.52
N HIS A 157 -8.50 -5.28 -20.40
CA HIS A 157 -8.74 -5.10 -21.82
C HIS A 157 -8.93 -6.44 -22.56
N LYS A 158 -8.07 -7.43 -22.29
CA LYS A 158 -8.09 -8.72 -22.99
C LYS A 158 -9.38 -9.50 -22.77
N TYR A 159 -9.94 -9.43 -21.57
CA TYR A 159 -11.12 -10.20 -21.18
C TYR A 159 -12.40 -9.34 -21.07
N ASP A 160 -12.34 -8.07 -21.48
CA ASP A 160 -13.46 -7.12 -21.47
C ASP A 160 -14.22 -7.08 -20.13
N LEU A 161 -13.47 -6.96 -19.03
CA LEU A 161 -14.00 -7.14 -17.68
C LEU A 161 -14.62 -5.89 -17.06
N ALA A 162 -14.31 -4.69 -17.59
CA ALA A 162 -14.73 -3.44 -16.98
C ALA A 162 -15.93 -2.82 -17.70
N SER A 163 -16.99 -2.55 -16.94
CA SER A 163 -18.05 -1.66 -17.39
C SER A 163 -17.63 -0.19 -17.31
N THR A 164 -18.40 0.70 -17.94
CA THR A 164 -18.21 2.15 -17.80
C THR A 164 -18.34 2.60 -16.34
N ASP A 165 -19.28 2.00 -15.60
CA ASP A 165 -19.47 2.30 -14.17
C ASP A 165 -18.26 1.87 -13.34
N ASP A 166 -17.65 0.73 -13.69
CA ASP A 166 -16.44 0.27 -12.99
C ASP A 166 -15.30 1.27 -13.12
N ILE A 167 -15.14 1.86 -14.31
CA ILE A 167 -14.11 2.86 -14.60
C ILE A 167 -14.35 4.13 -13.79
N TRP A 168 -15.58 4.66 -13.77
CA TRP A 168 -15.88 5.90 -13.05
C TRP A 168 -15.83 5.72 -11.54
N ILE A 169 -16.49 4.69 -11.01
CA ILE A 169 -16.52 4.41 -9.56
C ILE A 169 -15.12 4.06 -9.07
N GLY A 170 -14.44 3.13 -9.76
CA GLY A 170 -13.10 2.70 -9.40
C GLY A 170 -12.06 3.81 -9.55
N GLY A 171 -12.16 4.60 -10.61
CA GLY A 171 -11.31 5.77 -10.84
C GLY A 171 -11.44 6.82 -9.72
N LEU A 172 -12.68 7.22 -9.40
CA LEU A 172 -12.95 8.18 -8.34
C LEU A 172 -12.49 7.65 -6.98
N LEU A 173 -12.85 6.40 -6.65
CA LEU A 173 -12.44 5.78 -5.38
C LEU A 173 -10.92 5.67 -5.27
N GLY A 174 -10.23 5.29 -6.35
CA GLY A 174 -8.76 5.22 -6.39
C GLY A 174 -8.10 6.57 -6.09
N VAL A 175 -8.63 7.66 -6.65
CA VAL A 175 -8.16 9.03 -6.34
C VAL A 175 -8.43 9.40 -4.88
N LEU A 176 -9.62 9.10 -4.36
CA LEU A 176 -10.00 9.38 -2.97
C LEU A 176 -9.13 8.59 -1.98
N LEU A 177 -8.80 7.33 -2.27
CA LEU A 177 -7.92 6.52 -1.43
C LEU A 177 -6.48 7.06 -1.41
N ASN A 178 -5.93 7.44 -2.56
CA ASN A 178 -4.59 8.04 -2.63
C ASN A 178 -4.49 9.39 -1.91
N THR A 179 -5.55 10.20 -1.96
CA THR A 179 -5.53 11.56 -1.42
C THR A 179 -6.06 11.62 0.01
N ILE A 180 -7.33 11.29 0.21
CA ILE A 180 -8.00 11.36 1.51
C ILE A 180 -7.55 10.22 2.41
N GLY A 181 -7.53 8.99 1.88
CA GLY A 181 -7.20 7.78 2.63
C GLY A 181 -5.79 7.80 3.24
N ILE A 182 -4.86 8.55 2.63
CA ILE A 182 -3.49 8.66 3.13
C ILE A 182 -3.27 10.03 3.78
N PHE A 183 -3.31 11.12 3.02
CA PHE A 183 -2.87 12.43 3.51
C PHE A 183 -3.82 13.06 4.51
N LYS A 184 -5.14 12.98 4.29
CA LYS A 184 -6.11 13.57 5.23
C LYS A 184 -6.18 12.80 6.55
N LEU A 185 -6.04 11.48 6.53
CA LEU A 185 -5.94 10.72 7.78
C LEU A 185 -4.69 11.07 8.59
N ILE A 186 -3.55 11.30 7.93
CA ILE A 186 -2.35 11.83 8.61
C ILE A 186 -2.65 13.20 9.22
N ASP A 187 -3.28 14.09 8.46
CA ASP A 187 -3.62 15.44 8.91
C ASP A 187 -4.57 15.45 10.13
N TRP A 188 -5.57 14.58 10.15
CA TRP A 188 -6.56 14.48 11.22
C TRP A 188 -6.05 13.77 12.48
N LEU A 189 -5.12 12.81 12.33
CA LEU A 189 -4.63 11.98 13.44
C LEU A 189 -3.23 12.37 13.93
N LYS A 190 -2.65 13.44 13.40
CA LYS A 190 -1.36 13.97 13.87
C LYS A 190 -1.52 14.56 15.26
N ASP A 191 -0.57 14.27 16.13
CA ASP A 191 -0.52 14.78 17.50
C ASP A 191 0.94 14.87 17.95
N THR A 192 1.38 16.05 18.36
CA THR A 192 2.75 16.28 18.84
C THR A 192 3.02 15.67 20.21
N ASN A 193 1.97 15.46 21.01
CA ASN A 193 2.03 14.91 22.37
C ASN A 193 1.78 13.40 22.41
N THR A 194 1.73 12.73 21.25
CA THR A 194 1.39 11.32 21.16
C THR A 194 2.43 10.41 21.80
N SER A 195 1.95 9.34 22.45
CA SER A 195 2.79 8.23 22.91
C SER A 195 3.12 7.20 21.82
N TYR A 196 2.59 7.38 20.60
CA TYR A 196 2.73 6.45 19.48
C TYR A 196 4.03 6.63 18.68
N VAL A 197 5.16 6.38 19.31
CA VAL A 197 6.49 6.66 18.74
C VAL A 197 7.03 5.51 17.89
N PHE A 198 7.59 5.85 16.72
CA PHE A 198 8.35 4.92 15.87
C PHE A 198 9.68 4.51 16.52
N GLU A 199 10.23 3.38 16.08
CA GLU A 199 11.55 2.96 16.55
C GLU A 199 12.65 3.80 15.90
N LYS A 200 13.80 3.96 16.58
CA LYS A 200 14.92 4.75 16.06
C LYS A 200 15.36 4.32 14.66
N ARG A 201 15.24 3.03 14.31
CA ARG A 201 15.59 2.52 12.97
C ARG A 201 14.70 3.08 11.87
N ASN A 202 13.44 3.43 12.18
CA ASN A 202 12.48 3.90 11.19
C ASN A 202 12.65 5.36 10.80
N VAL A 203 13.47 6.12 11.55
CA VAL A 203 13.62 7.57 11.39
C VAL A 203 15.05 8.03 11.11
N LYS A 204 15.92 7.09 10.73
CA LYS A 204 17.30 7.39 10.33
C LYS A 204 17.33 8.27 9.07
#